data_AF-A0A7V1JLF2-F1
#
_entry.id   AF-A0A7V1JLF2-F1
#
_cell.length_a   1.000
_cell.length_b   1.000
_cell.length_c   1.000
_cell.angle_alpha   90.00
_cell.angle_beta   90.00
_cell.angle_gamma   90.00
#
_symmetry.space_group_name_H-M   'P 1'
#
loop_
_entity.id
_entity.type
_entity.pdbx_description
1 polymer ?
#
loop_
_entity_poly.entity_id
_entity_poly.type
_entity_poly.pdbx_seq_one_letter_code
_entity_poly.pdbx_strand_id
1 'polypeptide(L)' 'MIPCRLSLTNFMCYRQATVDFSGIHVACLAGENGAGKSALLDAITWALWGKSRAKRDDELIRLGEDEMEV' A
#
# COMPACT_ATOMS: atom_id res chain seq x y z
N MET A 1 -6.76 -2.33 16.08
CA MET A 1 -7.46 -1.48 15.10
C MET A 1 -7.63 -2.28 13.83
N ILE A 2 -8.81 -2.29 13.21
CA ILE A 2 -9.06 -2.98 11.94
C ILE A 2 -9.13 -1.90 10.84
N PRO A 3 -8.34 -1.97 9.76
CA PRO A 3 -8.41 -1.00 8.67
C PRO A 3 -9.79 -1.06 8.00
N CYS A 4 -10.45 0.09 7.78
CA CYS A 4 -11.74 0.16 7.07
C CYS A 4 -11.57 0.53 5.60
N ARG A 5 -10.63 1.44 5.31
CA ARG A 5 -10.35 1.93 3.96
C ARG A 5 -8.88 2.30 3.86
N LEU A 6 -8.28 2.04 2.71
CA LEU A 6 -6.93 2.47 2.35
C LEU A 6 -6.98 3.16 0.99
N SER A 7 -6.43 4.37 0.93
CA SER A 7 -6.33 5.16 -0.30
C SER A 7 -4.87 5.39 -0.59
N LEU A 8 -4.43 5.11 -1.81
CA LEU A 8 -3.04 5.21 -2.22
C LEU A 8 -2.92 6.18 -3.38
N THR A 9 -1.97 7.11 -3.28
CA THR A 9 -1.52 7.96 -4.37
C THR A 9 0.00 7.84 -4.48
N ASN A 10 0.49 7.49 -5.67
CA ASN A 10 1.92 7.40 -5.96
C ASN A 10 2.74 6.53 -4.97
N PHE A 11 2.13 5.47 -4.44
CA PHE A 11 2.78 4.54 -3.52
C PHE A 11 3.32 3.31 -4.28
N MET A 12 4.64 3.23 -4.45
CA MET A 12 5.35 2.18 -5.19
C MET A 12 4.71 1.92 -6.58
N CYS A 13 4.18 0.71 -6.80
CA CYS A 13 3.54 0.32 -8.06
C CYS A 13 2.11 0.87 -8.22
N TYR A 14 1.51 1.47 -7.19
CA TYR A 14 0.19 2.07 -7.25
C TYR A 14 0.29 3.55 -7.64
N ARG A 15 -0.26 3.91 -8.81
CA ARG A 15 -0.44 5.33 -9.18
C ARG A 15 -1.61 5.93 -8.37
N GLN A 16 -2.75 5.25 -8.40
CA GLN A 16 -3.93 5.61 -7.63
C GLN A 16 -4.74 4.34 -7.35
N ALA A 17 -5.09 4.10 -6.09
CA ALA A 17 -5.93 2.97 -5.71
C ALA A 17 -6.73 3.25 -4.45
N THR A 18 -7.90 2.63 -4.32
CA THR A 18 -8.67 2.65 -3.08
C THR A 18 -9.18 1.24 -2.81
N VAL A 19 -8.96 0.77 -1.58
CA VAL A 19 -9.44 -0.53 -1.11
C VAL A 19 -10.36 -0.29 0.08
N ASP A 20 -11.60 -0.77 -0.03
CA ASP A 20 -12.54 -0.79 1.09
C ASP A 20 -12.51 -2.19 1.73
N PHE A 21 -12.19 -2.24 3.01
CA PHE A 21 -12.11 -3.47 3.80
C PHE A 21 -13.39 -3.73 4.60
N SER A 22 -14.41 -2.89 4.48
CA SER A 22 -15.65 -3.02 5.22
C SER A 22 -16.30 -4.38 4.97
N GLY A 23 -16.57 -5.12 6.05
CA GLY A 23 -17.17 -6.46 5.99
C GLY A 23 -16.21 -7.58 5.57
N ILE A 24 -14.93 -7.27 5.30
CA ILE A 24 -13.92 -8.27 5.01
C ILE A 24 -13.32 -8.79 6.32
N HIS A 25 -13.70 -10.00 6.72
CA HIS A 25 -13.12 -10.67 7.88
C HIS A 25 -11.78 -11.34 7.56
N VAL A 26 -11.65 -11.90 6.35
CA VAL A 26 -10.43 -12.54 5.84
C VAL A 26 -10.32 -12.23 4.35
N ALA A 27 -9.16 -11.78 3.91
CA ALA A 27 -8.84 -11.52 2.51
C ALA A 27 -7.70 -12.42 2.02
N CYS A 28 -7.76 -12.83 0.76
CA CYS A 28 -6.64 -13.45 0.06
C CYS A 28 -6.14 -12.49 -1.03
N LEU A 29 -4.85 -12.17 -1.01
CA LEU A 29 -4.18 -11.41 -2.07
C LEU A 29 -3.52 -12.38 -3.04
N ALA A 30 -4.05 -12.51 -4.25
CA ALA A 30 -3.56 -13.41 -5.29
C ALA A 30 -3.21 -12.65 -6.57
N GLY A 31 -2.29 -13.21 -7.37
CA GLY A 31 -1.80 -12.60 -8.61
C GLY A 31 -0.34 -12.94 -8.87
N GLU A 32 0.17 -12.52 -10.01
CA GLU A 32 1.55 -12.80 -10.43
C GLU A 32 2.60 -12.11 -9.54
N ASN A 33 3.85 -12.60 -9.61
CA ASN A 33 4.97 -11.94 -8.96
C ASN A 33 5.17 -10.53 -9.55
N GLY A 34 5.40 -9.54 -8.68
CA GLY A 34 5.48 -8.14 -9.11
C GLY A 34 4.13 -7.42 -9.24
N ALA A 35 2.99 -8.09 -9.10
CA ALA A 35 1.65 -7.47 -9.23
C ALA A 35 1.25 -6.50 -8.08
N GLY A 36 2.17 -6.16 -7.16
CA GLY A 36 1.90 -5.19 -6.09
C GLY A 36 1.31 -5.72 -4.79
N LYS A 37 1.05 -7.03 -4.68
CA LYS A 37 0.49 -7.66 -3.45
C LYS A 37 1.25 -7.28 -2.17
N SER A 38 2.57 -7.42 -2.19
CA SER A 38 3.41 -7.12 -1.03
C SER A 38 3.49 -5.61 -0.77
N ALA A 39 3.37 -4.77 -1.81
CA ALA A 39 3.31 -3.32 -1.67
C ALA A 39 1.98 -2.88 -1.02
N LEU A 40 0.86 -3.55 -1.31
CA LEU A 40 -0.41 -3.28 -0.61
C LEU A 40 -0.30 -3.57 0.89
N LEU A 41 0.40 -4.65 1.26
CA LEU A 41 0.68 -4.93 2.68
C LEU A 41 1.59 -3.88 3.33
N ASP A 42 2.62 -3.41 2.60
CA ASP A 42 3.48 -2.32 3.08
C ASP A 42 2.70 -1.01 3.24
N ALA A 43 1.73 -0.72 2.36
CA ALA A 43 0.89 0.45 2.49
C ALA A 43 0.04 0.41 3.77
N ILE A 44 -0.52 -0.76 4.11
CA ILE A 44 -1.24 -0.94 5.37
C ILE A 44 -0.32 -0.71 6.58
N THR A 45 0.90 -1.27 6.56
CA THR A 45 1.84 -1.07 7.68
C THR A 45 2.34 0.36 7.76
N TRP A 46 2.48 1.03 6.61
CA TRP A 46 2.88 2.43 6.52
C TRP A 46 1.80 3.35 7.10
N ALA A 47 0.55 3.21 6.69
CA ALA A 47 -0.58 4.00 7.21
C ALA A 47 -0.73 3.87 8.73
N LEU A 48 -0.52 2.67 9.28
CA LEU A 48 -0.74 2.41 10.70
C LEU A 48 0.45 2.80 11.58
N TRP A 49 1.68 2.68 11.08
CA TRP A 49 2.88 2.75 11.92
C TRP A 49 4.04 3.55 11.34
N GLY A 50 3.92 4.09 10.13
CA GLY A 50 5.05 4.69 9.40
C GLY A 50 6.18 3.69 9.17
N LYS A 51 5.84 2.41 8.95
CA LYS A 51 6.82 1.33 8.76
C LYS A 51 6.57 0.59 7.46
N SER A 52 7.65 0.28 6.78
CA SER A 52 7.66 -0.56 5.58
C SER A 52 8.88 -1.46 5.59
N ARG A 53 8.99 -2.34 4.59
CA ARG A 53 10.20 -3.14 4.35
C ARG A 53 11.27 -2.38 3.54
N ALA A 54 10.96 -1.18 3.07
CA ALA A 54 11.92 -0.35 2.35
C ALA A 54 13.02 0.14 3.30
N LYS A 55 14.20 0.44 2.76
CA LYS A 55 15.32 0.93 3.58
C LYS A 55 15.18 2.41 3.87
N ARG A 56 14.49 3.14 2.99
CA ARG A 56 14.26 4.57 3.09
C ARG A 56 12.83 4.89 2.69
N ASP A 57 12.29 5.97 3.24
CA ASP A 57 10.91 6.37 3.01
C ASP A 57 10.66 6.83 1.57
N ASP A 58 11.66 7.42 0.92
CA ASP A 58 11.58 7.86 -0.48
C ASP A 58 11.54 6.70 -1.48
N GLU A 59 11.98 5.51 -1.09
CA GLU A 59 11.83 4.29 -1.91
C GLU A 59 10.35 3.84 -2.00
N LEU A 60 9.47 4.39 -1.16
CA LEU A 60 8.03 4.14 -1.21
C LEU A 60 7.33 5.01 -2.25
N ILE A 61 7.95 6.10 -2.70
CA ILE A 61 7.40 6.97 -3.73
C ILE A 61 7.51 6.25 -5.08
N ARG A 62 6.42 6.29 -5.86
CA ARG A 62 6.37 5.75 -7.21
C ARG A 62 7.46 6.40 -8.07
N LEU A 63 8.15 5.58 -8.85
CA LEU A 63 9.19 6.06 -9.78
C LEU A 63 8.64 7.14 -10.73
N GLY A 64 9.31 8.30 -10.73
CA GLY A 64 8.95 9.46 -11.57
C GLY A 64 7.98 10.44 -10.90
N GLU A 65 7.62 10.22 -9.64
CA GLU A 65 6.78 11.11 -8.84
C GLU A 65 7.61 11.68 -7.67
N ASP A 66 7.20 12.83 -7.13
CA ASP A 66 7.92 13.54 -6.06
C ASP A 66 7.31 13.34 -4.67
N GLU A 67 6.05 12.90 -4.61
CA GLU A 67 5.29 12.71 -3.37
C GLU A 67 4.39 11.47 -3.44
N MET A 68 3.99 10.99 -2.26
CA MET A 68 3.04 9.90 -2.10
C MET A 68 2.07 10.20 -0.95
N GLU A 69 0.90 9.55 -0.98
CA GLU A 69 -0.11 9.60 0.08
C GLU A 69 -0.67 8.19 0.32
N VAL A 70 -0.92 7.86 1.60
CA VAL A 70 -1.41 6.56 2.08
C VAL A 70 -2.38 6.76 3.25
#